data_AF-A0A810DRX1-F1
#
_entry.id   AF-A0A810DRX1-F1
#
_cell.length_a   1.000
_cell.length_b   1.000
_cell.length_c   1.000
_cell.angle_alpha   90.00
_cell.angle_beta   90.00
_cell.angle_gamma   90.00
#
_symmetry.space_group_name_H-M   'P 1'
#
loop_
_entity.id
_entity.type
_entity.pdbx_description
1 polymer ?
#
loop_
_entity_poly.entity_id
_entity_poly.type
_entity_poly.pdbx_seq_one_letter_code
_entity_poly.pdbx_strand_id
1 'polypeptide(L)'
;MMSSRKFTRHTFVFVDGSRLLVTEELNGGIIDVSYYNWVDQSGNTILCFHSEPHDQDPRYQTASEPYHVHPPDDTKLTNITRYPNFHHQELHTIMEHIFFSLVAAKKI
;
A
#
# COMPACT_ATOMS: atom_id res chain seq x y z
N MET A 1 -16.23 -25.11 -9.37
CA MET A 1 -15.13 -24.52 -10.17
C MET A 1 -14.02 -24.16 -9.20
N MET A 2 -12.78 -24.64 -9.41
CA MET A 2 -11.65 -24.20 -8.59
C MET A 2 -11.30 -22.76 -9.00
N SER A 3 -11.57 -21.79 -8.13
CA SER A 3 -10.95 -20.46 -8.28
C SER A 3 -9.48 -20.62 -7.90
N SER A 4 -8.58 -20.52 -8.89
CA SER A 4 -7.15 -20.42 -8.60
C SER A 4 -6.81 -18.97 -8.34
N ARG A 5 -6.59 -18.60 -7.07
CA ARG A 5 -6.00 -17.31 -6.71
C ARG A 5 -4.61 -17.22 -7.33
N LYS A 6 -4.36 -16.18 -8.13
CA LYS A 6 -3.04 -15.90 -8.70
C LYS A 6 -2.43 -14.74 -7.93
N PHE A 7 -1.12 -14.75 -7.81
CA PHE A 7 -0.39 -13.66 -7.15
C PHE A 7 0.63 -13.10 -8.12
N THR A 8 0.74 -11.78 -8.16
CA THR A 8 1.85 -11.08 -8.83
C THR A 8 2.62 -10.27 -7.81
N ARG A 9 3.93 -10.15 -8.04
CA ARG A 9 4.84 -9.38 -7.20
C ARG A 9 5.79 -8.59 -8.08
N HIS A 10 6.00 -7.34 -7.73
CA HIS A 10 6.93 -6.46 -8.43
C HIS A 10 7.59 -5.50 -7.44
N THR A 11 8.75 -4.98 -7.80
CA THR A 11 9.43 -3.95 -7.01
C THR A 11 9.84 -2.81 -7.93
N PHE A 12 9.28 -1.63 -7.70
CA PHE A 12 9.82 -0.40 -8.27
C PHE A 12 10.93 0.13 -7.37
N VAL A 13 12.03 0.56 -7.98
CA VAL A 13 13.13 1.25 -7.29
C VAL A 13 13.14 2.69 -7.77
N PHE A 14 13.04 3.63 -6.85
CA PHE A 14 13.07 5.06 -7.16
C PHE A 14 14.50 5.59 -7.10
N VAL A 15 14.71 6.75 -7.69
CA VAL A 15 16.02 7.43 -7.79
C VAL A 15 16.64 7.81 -6.44
N ASP A 16 15.82 8.01 -5.40
CA ASP A 16 16.29 8.23 -4.03
C ASP A 16 16.62 6.92 -3.31
N GLY A 17 16.58 5.79 -4.03
CA GLY A 17 16.81 4.43 -3.54
C GLY A 17 15.68 3.85 -2.70
N SER A 18 14.60 4.59 -2.45
CA SER A 18 13.38 4.01 -1.87
C SER A 18 12.74 3.02 -2.84
N ARG A 19 11.88 2.14 -2.34
CA ARG A 19 11.28 1.05 -3.11
C ARG A 19 9.80 0.93 -2.85
N LEU A 20 9.00 0.69 -3.89
CA LEU A 20 7.61 0.25 -3.75
C LEU A 20 7.55 -1.26 -3.98
N LEU A 21 7.29 -2.01 -2.92
CA LEU A 21 7.07 -3.45 -2.97
C LEU A 21 5.59 -3.70 -3.26
N VAL A 22 5.30 -4.28 -4.42
CA VAL A 22 3.96 -4.53 -4.94
C VAL A 22 3.63 -6.01 -4.77
N THR A 23 2.50 -6.30 -4.15
CA THR A 23 1.87 -7.64 -4.16
C THR A 23 0.40 -7.49 -4.48
N GLU A 24 -0.07 -8.18 -5.51
CA GLU A 24 -1.49 -8.19 -5.89
C GLU A 24 -1.98 -9.64 -5.99
N GLU A 25 -3.13 -9.89 -5.38
CA GLU A 25 -3.89 -11.12 -5.56
C GLU A 25 -4.94 -10.89 -6.65
N LEU A 26 -4.98 -11.80 -7.62
CA LEU A 26 -5.86 -11.73 -8.78
C LEU A 26 -6.95 -12.80 -8.70
N ASN A 27 -8.20 -12.38 -8.86
CA ASN A 27 -9.37 -13.22 -8.97
C ASN A 27 -10.07 -12.93 -10.32
N GLY A 28 -10.16 -13.93 -11.20
CA GLY A 28 -10.71 -13.72 -12.55
C GLY A 28 -9.90 -12.74 -13.44
N GLY A 29 -8.64 -12.45 -13.08
CA GLY A 29 -7.80 -11.48 -13.79
C GLY A 29 -7.96 -10.03 -13.30
N ILE A 30 -8.79 -9.80 -12.29
CA ILE A 30 -8.98 -8.52 -11.62
C ILE A 30 -8.23 -8.56 -10.28
N ILE A 31 -7.65 -7.43 -9.86
CA ILE A 31 -7.02 -7.30 -8.55
C ILE A 31 -8.11 -7.36 -7.48
N ASP A 32 -8.05 -8.39 -6.64
CA ASP A 32 -8.95 -8.64 -5.51
C ASP A 32 -8.39 -7.98 -4.24
N VAL A 33 -7.10 -8.20 -3.98
CA VAL A 33 -6.37 -7.60 -2.85
C VAL A 33 -5.02 -7.08 -3.31
N SER A 34 -4.60 -5.95 -2.78
CA SER A 34 -3.33 -5.31 -3.07
C SER A 34 -2.62 -4.88 -1.79
N TYR A 35 -1.29 -5.04 -1.81
CA TYR A 35 -0.36 -4.57 -0.79
C TYR A 35 0.76 -3.81 -1.49
N TYR A 36 0.76 -2.48 -1.34
CA TYR A 36 1.80 -1.61 -1.87
C TYR A 36 2.59 -0.99 -0.71
N ASN A 37 3.77 -1.53 -0.43
CA ASN A 37 4.60 -1.10 0.70
C ASN A 37 5.73 -0.21 0.20
N TRP A 38 5.68 1.08 0.51
CA TRP A 38 6.75 2.02 0.22
C TRP A 38 7.75 2.05 1.38
N VAL A 39 9.00 1.68 1.08
CA VAL A 39 10.07 1.56 2.06
C VAL A 39 11.30 2.39 1.65
N ASP A 40 12.07 2.83 2.62
CA ASP A 40 13.35 3.50 2.37
C ASP A 40 14.44 2.53 1.88
N GLN A 41 15.65 3.06 1.66
CA GLN A 41 16.82 2.28 1.24
C GLN A 41 17.18 1.16 2.23
N SER A 42 16.99 1.42 3.52
CA SER A 42 17.27 0.49 4.62
C SER A 42 16.16 -0.55 4.82
N GLY A 43 15.00 -0.34 4.18
CA GLY A 43 13.82 -1.20 4.30
C GLY A 43 12.84 -0.76 5.39
N ASN A 44 13.01 0.43 5.98
CA ASN A 44 12.04 0.98 6.92
C ASN A 44 10.78 1.43 6.18
N THR A 45 9.61 1.15 6.75
CA THR A 45 8.31 1.56 6.21
C THR A 45 8.20 3.08 6.17
N ILE A 46 7.93 3.63 4.98
CA ILE A 46 7.50 5.02 4.81
C ILE A 46 5.98 5.08 4.88
N LEU A 47 5.28 4.34 4.01
CA LEU A 47 3.82 4.19 4.01
C LEU A 47 3.45 2.86 3.36
N CYS A 48 2.38 2.22 3.81
CA CYS A 48 1.80 1.08 3.10
C CYS A 48 0.36 1.37 2.69
N PHE A 49 0.02 1.11 1.44
CA PHE A 49 -1.33 1.28 0.87
C PHE A 49 -1.91 -0.11 0.61
N HIS A 50 -2.92 -0.51 1.38
CA HIS A 50 -3.49 -1.85 1.35
C HIS A 50 -4.97 -1.79 0.96
N SER A 51 -5.47 -2.89 0.40
CA SER A 51 -6.88 -3.08 0.06
C SER A 51 -7.48 -4.35 0.66
N GLU A 52 -6.94 -4.82 1.79
CA GLU A 52 -7.47 -6.01 2.47
C GLU A 52 -8.70 -5.63 3.34
N PRO A 53 -9.83 -6.34 3.23
CA PRO A 53 -11.02 -6.02 4.00
C PRO A 53 -10.90 -6.46 5.46
N HIS A 54 -11.45 -5.66 6.37
CA HIS A 54 -11.47 -5.92 7.82
C HIS A 54 -12.87 -6.15 8.38
N ASP A 55 -13.63 -7.03 7.73
CA ASP A 55 -15.06 -7.25 8.06
C ASP A 55 -15.27 -7.87 9.45
N GLN A 56 -14.28 -8.58 9.97
CA GLN A 56 -14.39 -9.35 11.22
C GLN A 56 -14.06 -8.56 12.49
N ASP A 57 -13.43 -7.39 12.37
CA ASP A 57 -13.03 -6.58 13.53
C ASP A 57 -13.23 -5.09 13.24
N PRO A 58 -14.33 -4.50 13.76
CA PRO A 58 -14.68 -3.10 13.53
C PRO A 58 -13.62 -2.09 13.96
N ARG A 59 -12.69 -2.46 14.85
CA ARG A 59 -11.62 -1.55 15.30
C ARG A 59 -10.64 -1.21 14.18
N TYR A 60 -10.57 -2.07 13.18
CA TYR A 60 -9.66 -1.97 12.05
C TYR A 60 -10.29 -1.29 10.83
N GLN A 61 -11.60 -1.03 10.87
CA GLN A 61 -12.34 -0.43 9.75
C GLN A 61 -12.06 1.07 9.64
N THR A 62 -11.79 1.50 8.41
CA THR A 62 -11.75 2.91 8.00
C THR A 62 -12.99 3.30 7.19
N ALA A 63 -13.19 4.61 6.95
CA ALA A 63 -14.29 5.09 6.11
C ALA A 63 -14.19 4.69 4.63
N SER A 64 -13.03 4.16 4.21
CA SER A 64 -12.73 3.78 2.83
C SER A 64 -12.37 2.30 2.69
N GLU A 65 -12.71 1.45 3.66
CA GLU A 65 -12.50 0.01 3.54
C GLU A 65 -12.99 -0.51 2.17
N PRO A 66 -12.23 -1.43 1.54
CA PRO A 66 -11.08 -2.12 2.11
C PRO A 66 -9.77 -1.31 2.02
N TYR A 67 -9.79 -0.11 1.42
CA TYR A 67 -8.60 0.69 1.19
C TYR A 67 -8.20 1.52 2.41
N HIS A 68 -6.96 1.35 2.86
CA HIS A 68 -6.41 2.09 3.98
C HIS A 68 -4.89 2.26 3.87
N VAL A 69 -4.35 3.18 4.66
CA VAL A 69 -2.91 3.46 4.75
C VAL A 69 -2.39 3.09 6.14
N HIS A 70 -1.28 2.36 6.17
CA HIS A 70 -0.48 2.20 7.37
C HIS A 70 0.64 3.25 7.43
N PRO A 71 0.81 3.94 8.58
CA PRO A 71 1.97 4.82 8.80
C PRO A 71 3.31 4.06 8.87
N PRO A 72 4.45 4.77 9.01
CA PRO A 72 5.71 4.19 9.46
C PRO A 72 5.56 3.43 10.78
N ASP A 73 6.34 2.36 10.96
CA ASP A 73 6.23 1.48 12.14
C ASP A 73 6.67 2.16 13.44
N ASP A 74 7.63 3.08 13.37
CA ASP A 74 8.12 3.88 14.51
C ASP A 74 7.14 4.96 14.98
N THR A 75 6.16 5.32 14.14
CA THR A 75 5.10 6.28 14.50
C THR A 75 3.84 5.61 15.05
N LYS A 76 3.73 4.28 14.96
CA LYS A 76 2.59 3.51 15.47
C LYS A 76 2.75 3.22 16.95
N LEU A 77 1.72 3.55 17.73
CA LEU A 77 1.57 3.01 19.09
C LEU A 77 1.02 1.57 19.08
N THR A 78 0.24 1.23 18.04
CA THR A 78 -0.36 -0.10 17.85
C THR A 78 -0.56 -0.36 16.35
N ASN A 79 -0.81 -1.62 15.96
CA ASN A 79 -1.17 -1.99 14.59
C ASN A 79 -2.59 -1.56 14.16
N ILE A 80 -3.35 -0.94 15.08
CA ILE A 80 -4.70 -0.42 14.82
C ILE A 80 -4.63 0.93 14.08
N THR A 81 -3.53 1.68 14.20
CA THR A 81 -3.42 2.99 13.56
C THR A 81 -3.38 2.84 12.04
N ARG A 82 -4.45 3.32 11.40
CA ARG A 82 -4.71 3.27 9.97
C ARG A 82 -5.43 4.53 9.55
N TYR A 83 -5.22 4.95 8.31
CA TYR A 83 -5.86 6.13 7.75
C TYR A 83 -6.72 5.74 6.55
N PRO A 84 -7.88 6.42 6.36
CA PRO A 84 -8.67 6.21 5.16
C PRO A 84 -7.88 6.58 3.90
N ASN A 85 -7.97 5.72 2.89
CA ASN A 85 -7.28 5.85 1.62
C ASN A 85 -8.28 6.15 0.49
N PHE A 86 -8.81 7.38 0.48
CA PHE A 86 -9.88 7.78 -0.44
C PHE A 86 -9.48 7.76 -1.92
N HIS A 87 -8.25 8.14 -2.24
CA HIS A 87 -7.84 8.38 -3.63
C HIS A 87 -6.64 7.56 -4.08
N HIS A 88 -5.86 6.96 -3.18
CA HIS A 88 -4.66 6.19 -3.54
C HIS A 88 -4.95 4.68 -3.55
N GLN A 89 -6.00 4.29 -4.27
CA GLN A 89 -6.53 2.92 -4.26
C GLN A 89 -5.89 2.03 -5.34
N GLU A 90 -5.29 2.65 -6.35
CA GLU A 90 -4.69 1.97 -7.50
C GLU A 90 -3.20 2.29 -7.62
N LEU A 91 -2.44 1.35 -8.18
CA LEU A 91 -0.99 1.48 -8.33
C LEU A 91 -0.58 2.80 -9.01
N HIS A 92 -1.29 3.25 -10.05
CA HIS A 92 -0.96 4.49 -10.75
C HIS A 92 -1.07 5.73 -9.83
N THR A 93 -2.17 5.85 -9.06
CA THR A 93 -2.37 6.95 -8.10
C THR A 93 -1.34 6.93 -6.96
N ILE A 94 -0.90 5.75 -6.53
CA ILE A 94 0.14 5.60 -5.51
C ILE A 94 1.51 6.00 -6.07
N MET A 95 1.81 5.62 -7.31
CA MET A 95 3.04 6.04 -7.99
C MET A 95 3.10 7.56 -8.16
N GLU A 96 1.97 8.20 -8.49
CA GLU A 96 1.86 9.67 -8.54
C GLU A 96 2.11 10.30 -7.17
N HIS A 97 1.50 9.77 -6.11
CA HIS A 97 1.73 10.23 -4.74
C HIS A 97 3.21 10.16 -4.34
N ILE A 98 3.88 9.04 -4.64
CA ILE A 98 5.30 8.85 -4.35
C ILE A 98 6.13 9.84 -5.16
N PHE A 99 5.85 9.99 -6.46
CA PHE A 99 6.53 10.96 -7.31
C PHE A 99 6.45 12.38 -6.73
N PHE A 100 5.25 12.86 -6.40
CA PHE A 100 5.09 14.19 -5.80
C PHE A 100 5.77 14.32 -4.44
N SER A 101 5.79 13.26 -3.64
CA SER A 101 6.51 13.24 -2.36
C SER A 101 8.02 13.38 -2.54
N LEU A 102 8.59 12.73 -3.57
CA LEU A 102 10.00 12.86 -3.92
C LEU A 102 10.35 14.26 -4.43
N VAL A 103 9.49 14.86 -5.28
CA VAL A 103 9.63 16.26 -5.74
C VAL A 103 9.60 17.21 -4.54
N ALA A 104 8.61 17.07 -3.66
CA ALA A 104 8.45 17.93 -2.49
C ALA A 104 9.66 17.84 -1.55
N ALA A 105 10.24 16.65 -1.42
CA ALA A 105 11.45 16.40 -0.65
C ALA A 105 12.76 16.82 -1.35
N LYS A 106 12.71 17.36 -2.59
CA LYS A 106 13.88 17.72 -3.42
C LYS A 106 14.84 16.55 -3.65
N LYS A 107 14.28 15.35 -3.83
CA LYS A 107 15.04 14.12 -4.13
C LYS A 107 15.14 13.82 -5.63
N ILE A 108 14.39 14.58 -6.44
CA ILE A 108 14.44 14.67 -7.90
C ILE A 108 14.31 16.11 -8.34
#